data_AF-A0AAD9K5W1-F1
#
_entry.id   AF-A0AAD9K5W1-F1
#
_cell.length_a   1.000
_cell.length_b   1.000
_cell.length_c   1.000
_cell.angle_alpha   90.00
_cell.angle_beta   90.00
_cell.angle_gamma   90.00
#
_symmetry.space_group_name_H-M   'P 1'
#
loop_
_entity.id
_entity.type
_entity.pdbx_description
1 polymer ?
#
loop_
_entity_poly.entity_id
_entity_poly.type
_entity_poly.pdbx_seq_one_letter_code
_entity_poly.pdbx_strand_id
1 'polypeptide(L)'
;MHVTVILALTTLVASYTFVDGFFLWDDACDITPIGHCNGKAFNFREHLCCGDQLYPRVTGTECCCSYKMLDTAKEKCCHGFVIPIEEKCLPDPIKRGR
;
A
#
# COMPACT_ATOMS: atom_id res chain seq x y z
N MET A 1 30.18 6.84 -49.67
CA MET A 1 28.84 6.43 -49.20
C MET A 1 28.19 7.65 -48.57
N HIS A 2 27.03 8.00 -49.11
CA HIS A 2 26.22 9.19 -48.82
C HIS A 2 25.98 9.40 -47.32
N VAL A 3 26.10 10.64 -46.83
CA VAL A 3 25.00 11.35 -46.14
C VAL A 3 25.21 12.87 -46.30
N THR A 4 24.86 13.40 -47.47
CA THR A 4 24.49 14.80 -47.62
C THR A 4 23.00 14.94 -47.31
N VAL A 5 22.63 16.03 -46.63
CA VAL A 5 21.25 16.54 -46.44
C VAL A 5 20.35 15.81 -45.43
N ILE A 6 20.56 16.05 -44.13
CA ILE A 6 19.43 16.19 -43.18
C ILE A 6 19.70 17.39 -42.24
N LEU A 7 20.13 18.53 -42.81
CA LEU A 7 20.07 19.85 -42.17
C LEU A 7 18.73 20.52 -42.48
N ALA A 8 17.62 19.80 -42.29
CA ALA A 8 16.28 20.30 -42.59
C ALA A 8 15.19 19.79 -41.62
N LEU A 9 15.53 19.37 -40.39
CA LEU A 9 14.54 18.99 -39.38
C LEU A 9 14.88 19.47 -37.96
N THR A 10 15.67 20.54 -37.82
CA THR A 10 15.89 21.21 -36.52
C THR A 10 14.69 22.05 -36.05
N THR A 11 13.53 21.95 -36.72
CA THR A 11 12.26 22.60 -36.33
C THR A 11 11.19 21.63 -35.81
N LEU A 12 11.53 20.38 -35.51
CA LEU A 12 10.61 19.40 -34.91
C LEU A 12 11.04 18.90 -33.51
N VAL A 13 11.94 19.62 -32.82
CA VAL A 13 12.32 19.33 -31.43
C VAL A 13 11.35 19.90 -30.38
N ALA A 14 10.08 20.09 -30.72
CA ALA A 14 9.06 20.59 -29.79
C ALA A 14 7.87 19.64 -29.55
N SER A 15 7.86 18.42 -30.08
CA SER A 15 6.76 17.48 -29.85
C SER A 15 7.21 16.01 -29.78
N TYR A 16 7.75 15.68 -28.61
CA TYR A 16 7.16 14.63 -27.75
C TYR A 16 7.55 13.15 -27.98
N THR A 17 8.78 12.80 -28.35
CA THR A 17 9.26 11.41 -28.18
C THR A 17 10.69 11.35 -27.64
N PHE A 18 10.84 11.70 -26.37
CA PHE A 18 12.03 11.37 -25.58
C PHE A 18 11.68 11.35 -24.08
N VAL A 19 10.83 10.41 -23.68
CA VAL A 19 10.70 9.97 -22.28
C VAL A 19 10.54 8.44 -22.24
N ASP A 20 11.38 7.74 -23.00
CA ASP A 20 11.53 6.30 -22.86
C ASP A 20 12.69 6.03 -21.91
N GLY A 21 12.32 5.88 -20.65
CA GLY A 21 13.16 5.22 -19.65
C GLY A 21 13.50 6.10 -18.46
N PHE A 22 13.02 5.64 -17.31
CA PHE A 22 13.55 5.91 -15.98
C PHE A 22 12.99 7.16 -15.29
N PHE A 23 11.80 7.04 -14.69
CA PHE A 23 11.42 7.53 -13.35
C PHE A 23 9.95 7.13 -13.09
N LEU A 24 9.67 5.81 -13.09
CA LEU A 24 8.41 5.24 -12.57
C LEU A 24 8.65 4.55 -11.23
N TRP A 25 9.45 5.15 -10.36
CA TRP A 25 9.57 4.75 -8.96
C TRP A 25 9.66 6.08 -8.20
N ASP A 26 8.53 6.61 -7.72
CA ASP A 26 8.45 7.04 -6.30
C ASP A 26 7.05 7.46 -5.80
N ASP A 27 6.12 8.07 -6.56
CA ASP A 27 4.95 8.71 -5.89
C ASP A 27 3.56 8.49 -6.51
N ALA A 28 3.26 7.29 -7.02
CA ALA A 28 1.85 6.91 -7.23
C ALA A 28 1.25 6.40 -5.91
N CYS A 29 0.97 7.30 -4.98
CA CYS A 29 0.08 6.98 -3.86
C CYS A 29 -1.34 6.77 -4.42
N ASP A 30 -1.67 5.50 -4.69
CA ASP A 30 -3.00 4.94 -4.41
C ASP A 30 -4.18 5.47 -5.26
N ILE A 31 -4.21 5.17 -6.57
CA ILE A 31 -5.47 5.28 -7.38
C ILE A 31 -6.11 3.90 -7.61
N THR A 32 -5.38 2.80 -7.40
CA THR A 32 -5.92 1.46 -7.51
C THR A 32 -6.31 0.92 -6.14
N PRO A 33 -7.52 0.36 -5.95
CA PRO A 33 -7.95 -0.22 -4.68
C PRO A 33 -7.28 -1.56 -4.34
N ILE A 34 -6.00 -1.69 -4.68
CA ILE A 34 -5.25 -2.93 -4.70
C ILE A 34 -4.16 -2.79 -3.63
N GLY A 35 -4.32 -3.52 -2.52
CA GLY A 35 -3.26 -3.70 -1.55
C GLY A 35 -2.24 -4.72 -2.04
N HIS A 36 -1.03 -4.71 -1.47
CA HIS A 36 -0.03 -5.74 -1.72
C HIS A 36 0.23 -6.53 -0.43
N CYS A 37 0.18 -7.86 -0.52
CA CYS A 37 0.49 -8.77 0.57
C CYS A 37 1.50 -9.79 0.07
N ASN A 38 2.69 -9.83 0.69
CA ASN A 38 3.74 -10.77 0.32
C ASN A 38 4.04 -10.78 -1.21
N GLY A 39 4.16 -9.57 -1.79
CA GLY A 39 4.40 -9.39 -3.24
C GLY A 39 3.21 -9.66 -4.15
N LYS A 40 2.04 -10.07 -3.62
CA LYS A 40 0.81 -10.28 -4.39
C LYS A 40 -0.15 -9.12 -4.26
N ALA A 41 -0.61 -8.61 -5.40
CA ALA A 41 -1.72 -7.68 -5.47
C ALA A 41 -3.02 -8.35 -5.02
N PHE A 42 -3.80 -7.67 -4.19
CA PHE A 42 -5.10 -8.11 -3.71
C PHE A 42 -6.08 -6.95 -3.60
N ASN A 43 -7.37 -7.22 -3.70
CA ASN A 43 -8.39 -6.20 -3.50
C ASN A 43 -8.59 -5.91 -2.00
N PHE A 44 -8.23 -4.71 -1.51
CA PHE A 44 -8.34 -4.38 -0.08
C PHE A 44 -9.79 -4.30 0.43
N ARG A 45 -10.76 -4.22 -0.50
CA ARG A 45 -12.19 -4.21 -0.15
C ARG A 45 -12.67 -5.61 0.21
N GLU A 46 -12.05 -6.63 -0.35
CA GLU A 46 -12.45 -8.03 -0.20
C GLU A 46 -11.49 -8.83 0.65
N HIS A 47 -10.25 -8.37 0.80
CA HIS A 47 -9.22 -9.08 1.52
C HIS A 47 -8.42 -8.15 2.44
N LEU A 48 -7.81 -8.76 3.44
CA LEU A 48 -6.95 -8.13 4.42
C LEU A 48 -5.60 -8.88 4.42
N CYS A 49 -4.50 -8.15 4.52
CA CYS A 49 -3.18 -8.74 4.68
C CYS A 49 -2.80 -8.81 6.16
N CYS A 50 -2.36 -9.98 6.63
CA CYS A 50 -1.93 -10.19 8.01
C CYS A 50 -0.82 -11.23 8.06
N GLY A 51 0.38 -10.84 8.50
CA GLY A 51 1.50 -11.75 8.75
C GLY A 51 2.10 -12.40 7.51
N ASP A 52 1.84 -11.87 6.32
CA ASP A 52 2.11 -12.46 4.99
C ASP A 52 1.01 -13.38 4.45
N GLN A 53 -0.08 -13.56 5.20
CA GLN A 53 -1.27 -14.28 4.73
C GLN A 53 -2.39 -13.33 4.33
N LEU A 54 -3.08 -13.71 3.27
CA LEU A 54 -4.26 -13.01 2.79
C LEU A 54 -5.51 -13.63 3.40
N TYR A 55 -6.33 -12.83 4.05
CA TYR A 55 -7.59 -13.25 4.65
C TYR A 55 -8.76 -12.56 3.96
N PRO A 56 -9.92 -13.23 3.80
CA PRO A 56 -11.12 -12.57 3.34
C PRO A 56 -11.55 -11.53 4.38
N ARG A 57 -11.94 -10.35 3.90
CA ARG A 57 -12.42 -9.25 4.74
C ARG A 57 -13.84 -9.57 5.18
N VAL A 58 -13.96 -10.08 6.39
CA VAL A 58 -15.25 -10.31 7.04
C VAL A 58 -15.54 -9.15 7.98
N THR A 59 -16.79 -8.71 8.05
CA THR A 59 -17.22 -7.73 9.06
C THR A 59 -16.88 -8.28 10.45
N GLY A 60 -16.09 -7.52 11.21
CA GLY A 60 -15.63 -7.96 12.52
C GLY A 60 -14.23 -8.55 12.54
N THR A 61 -13.49 -8.59 11.43
CA THR A 61 -12.09 -9.06 11.43
C THR A 61 -11.12 -7.93 11.11
N GLU A 62 -10.08 -7.82 11.93
CA GLU A 62 -8.99 -6.86 11.75
C GLU A 62 -7.64 -7.56 11.95
N CYS A 63 -6.54 -6.97 11.49
CA CYS A 63 -5.20 -7.50 11.73
C CYS A 63 -4.45 -6.64 12.73
N CYS A 64 -3.97 -7.24 13.82
CA CYS A 64 -3.07 -6.59 14.76
C CYS A 64 -1.63 -6.65 14.24
N CYS A 65 -1.00 -5.46 14.15
CA CYS A 65 0.32 -5.14 13.57
C CYS A 65 0.80 -6.06 12.42
N SER A 66 -0.10 -6.40 11.51
CA SER A 66 0.26 -7.22 10.36
C SER A 66 0.83 -8.59 10.75
N TYR A 67 0.37 -9.22 11.84
CA TYR A 67 0.82 -10.57 12.22
C TYR A 67 -0.28 -11.51 12.74
N LYS A 68 -1.36 -10.98 13.36
CA LYS A 68 -2.45 -11.82 13.88
C LYS A 68 -3.81 -11.22 13.60
N MET A 69 -4.70 -12.04 13.05
CA MET A 69 -6.09 -11.67 12.83
C MET A 69 -6.83 -11.71 14.17
N LEU A 70 -7.64 -10.68 14.41
CA LEU A 70 -8.45 -10.53 15.62
C LEU A 70 -9.91 -10.36 15.24
N ASP A 71 -10.79 -10.86 16.10
CA ASP A 71 -12.23 -10.61 16.01
C ASP A 71 -12.55 -9.32 16.76
N THR A 72 -12.90 -8.24 16.05
CA THR A 72 -13.19 -6.93 16.66
C THR A 72 -14.43 -6.96 17.56
N ALA A 73 -15.24 -8.04 17.53
CA ALA A 73 -16.35 -8.22 18.45
C ALA A 73 -15.91 -8.74 19.84
N LYS A 74 -14.72 -9.34 19.96
CA LYS A 74 -14.25 -9.99 21.19
C LYS A 74 -12.85 -9.58 21.60
N GLU A 75 -12.04 -9.13 20.66
CA GLU A 75 -10.62 -8.86 20.80
C GLU A 75 -10.27 -7.49 20.22
N LYS A 76 -9.11 -6.97 20.62
CA LYS A 76 -8.53 -5.72 20.10
C LYS A 76 -7.02 -5.82 20.06
N CYS A 77 -6.43 -4.95 19.25
CA CYS A 77 -4.99 -4.84 19.11
C CYS A 77 -4.39 -3.91 20.17
N CYS A 78 -3.39 -4.38 20.89
CA CYS A 78 -2.72 -3.66 21.96
C CYS A 78 -1.20 -3.81 21.89
N HIS A 79 -0.48 -2.78 21.47
CA HIS A 79 0.99 -2.80 21.38
C HIS A 79 1.59 -4.03 20.65
N GLY A 80 0.88 -4.57 19.64
CA GLY A 80 1.30 -5.81 18.99
C GLY A 80 0.96 -7.07 19.78
N PHE A 81 -0.07 -7.02 20.61
CA PHE A 81 -0.71 -8.17 21.24
C PHE A 81 -2.22 -8.14 21.03
N VAL A 82 -2.81 -9.29 20.76
CA VAL A 82 -4.27 -9.43 20.69
C VAL A 82 -4.78 -9.70 22.09
N ILE A 83 -5.60 -8.80 22.62
CA ILE A 83 -6.20 -8.91 23.96
C ILE A 83 -7.73 -8.88 23.85
N PRO A 84 -8.47 -9.46 24.81
CA PRO A 84 -9.93 -9.33 24.86
C PRO A 84 -10.36 -7.86 24.96
N ILE A 85 -11.52 -7.51 24.38
CA ILE A 85 -12.06 -6.15 24.48
C ILE A 85 -12.33 -5.73 25.93
N GLU A 86 -12.66 -6.70 26.78
CA GLU A 86 -12.90 -6.54 28.22
C GLU A 86 -11.62 -6.16 28.99
N GLU A 87 -10.45 -6.56 28.49
CA GLU A 87 -9.17 -6.26 29.13
C GLU A 87 -8.67 -4.86 28.75
N LYS A 88 -8.01 -4.18 29.69
CA LYS A 88 -7.43 -2.85 29.42
C LYS A 88 -6.10 -2.98 28.67
N CYS A 89 -5.90 -2.07 27.72
CA CYS A 89 -4.63 -1.93 27.04
C CYS A 89 -3.59 -1.31 27.98
N LEU A 90 -2.73 -2.12 28.55
CA LEU A 90 -1.63 -1.65 29.40
C LEU A 90 -0.30 -1.73 28.64
N PRO A 91 0.59 -0.73 28.79
CA PRO A 91 0.44 0.51 29.55
C PRO A 91 -0.48 1.50 28.83
N ASP A 92 -1.36 2.21 29.56
CA ASP A 92 -2.23 3.22 28.94
C ASP A 92 -1.38 4.23 28.15
N PRO A 93 -1.63 4.46 26.84
CA PRO A 93 -0.94 5.52 26.13
C PRO A 93 -1.27 6.82 26.86
N ILE A 94 -0.24 7.53 27.33
CA ILE A 94 -0.38 8.84 27.97
C ILE A 94 -1.28 9.66 27.05
N LYS A 95 -2.52 9.90 27.46
CA LYS A 95 -3.45 10.74 26.71
C LYS A 95 -2.80 12.10 26.66
N ARG A 96 -2.13 12.42 25.56
CA ARG A 96 -1.67 13.79 25.28
C ARG A 96 -2.95 14.57 25.03
N GLY A 97 -3.52 15.10 26.12
CA GLY A 97 -4.72 15.91 26.11
C GLY A 97 -4.55 17.01 25.09
N ARG A 98 -5.55 17.13 24.21
CA ARG A 98 -5.75 18.33 23.42
C ARG A 98 -6.54 19.30 24.29
#